data_AF-A0A536T085-F1
#
_entry.id   AF-A0A536T085-F1
#
_cell.length_a   1.000
_cell.length_b   1.000
_cell.length_c   1.000
_cell.angle_alpha   90.00
_cell.angle_beta   90.00
_cell.angle_gamma   90.00
#
_symmetry.space_group_name_H-M   'P 1'
#
loop_
_entity.id
_entity.type
_entity.pdbx_description
1 polymer ?
#
loop_
_entity_poly.entity_id
_entity_poly.type
_entity_poly.pdbx_seq_one_letter_code
_entity_poly.pdbx_strand_id
1 'polypeptide(L)'
;VTPKSESLLALIAAVLVTSMVVYMLHAAKEMRRHIGARLEAAAQRPDKGAWAAVFLFVVFMVTREGMETAFITASLFRQTETVLFVWGAAAGLVAAAALAWTWSRYGHRVDLGLFFRVTSVFLLLFAVQLIVYSFHEATEANLLPIDNAYWHIATEPYGPEGEYGAVLTYALVLIPAIWLAFSALKPRFARAPSGRTA
;
A
#
# COMPACT_ATOMS: atom_id res chain seq x y z
N VAL A 1 15.67 -7.58 19.66
CA VAL A 1 16.48 -7.14 18.49
C VAL A 1 17.36 -5.99 18.99
N THR A 2 18.45 -5.62 18.31
CA THR A 2 19.30 -4.52 18.82
C THR A 2 18.86 -3.19 18.20
N PRO A 3 18.86 -2.09 18.95
CA PRO A 3 18.43 -0.78 18.45
C PRO A 3 19.10 -0.36 17.14
N LYS A 4 20.40 -0.65 17.02
CA LYS A 4 21.18 -0.42 15.79
C LYS A 4 20.59 -1.12 14.56
N SER A 5 20.15 -2.37 14.72
CA SER A 5 19.58 -3.16 13.62
C SER A 5 18.18 -2.67 13.24
N GLU A 6 17.39 -2.25 14.22
CA GLU A 6 16.03 -1.73 14.01
C GLU A 6 16.08 -0.39 13.25
N SER A 7 16.99 0.51 13.65
CA SER A 7 17.23 1.78 12.94
C SER A 7 17.63 1.58 11.48
N LEU A 8 18.57 0.65 11.23
CA LEU A 8 19.06 0.35 9.89
C LEU A 8 17.97 -0.28 9.00
N LEU A 9 17.22 -1.25 9.54
CA LEU A 9 16.13 -1.90 8.82
C LEU A 9 15.01 -0.92 8.49
N ALA A 10 14.66 -0.02 9.42
CA ALA A 10 13.68 1.03 9.18
C ALA A 10 14.13 2.00 8.07
N LEU A 11 15.41 2.39 8.05
CA LEU A 11 15.97 3.24 7.00
C LEU A 11 15.95 2.55 5.63
N ILE A 12 16.36 1.28 5.58
CA ILE A 12 16.32 0.48 4.33
C ILE A 12 14.87 0.37 3.83
N ALA A 13 13.92 0.08 4.72
CA ALA A 13 12.51 0.01 4.37
C ALA A 13 12.00 1.35 3.80
N ALA A 14 12.38 2.48 4.40
CA ALA A 14 12.00 3.81 3.92
C ALA A 14 12.53 4.08 2.49
N VAL A 15 13.79 3.73 2.22
CA VAL A 15 14.40 3.90 0.88
C VAL A 15 13.69 3.01 -0.14
N LEU A 16 13.44 1.74 0.20
CA LEU A 16 12.76 0.79 -0.69
C LEU A 16 11.35 1.27 -1.03
N VAL A 17 10.55 1.64 -0.03
CA VAL A 17 9.19 2.15 -0.22
C VAL A 17 9.21 3.42 -1.07
N THR A 18 10.10 4.37 -0.77
CA THR A 18 10.21 5.63 -1.54
C THR A 18 10.56 5.35 -3.00
N SER A 19 11.54 4.46 -3.25
CA SER A 19 11.95 4.11 -4.61
C SER A 19 10.81 3.47 -5.41
N MET A 20 10.03 2.59 -4.77
CA MET A 20 8.87 1.94 -5.37
C MET A 20 7.78 2.97 -5.71
N VAL A 21 7.50 3.91 -4.81
CA VAL A 21 6.51 4.97 -5.04
C VAL A 21 6.93 5.86 -6.20
N VAL A 22 8.19 6.29 -6.24
CA VAL A 22 8.72 7.08 -7.36
C VAL A 22 8.60 6.30 -8.66
N TYR A 23 8.99 5.02 -8.68
CA TYR A 23 8.83 4.17 -9.85
C TYR A 23 7.38 4.10 -10.32
N MET A 24 6.43 3.85 -9.41
CA MET A 24 5.01 3.78 -9.75
C MET A 24 4.47 5.10 -10.30
N LEU A 25 4.88 6.25 -9.77
CA LEU A 25 4.45 7.57 -10.26
C LEU A 25 4.90 7.82 -11.72
N HIS A 26 6.08 7.32 -12.09
CA HIS A 26 6.59 7.39 -13.46
C HIS A 26 5.92 6.36 -14.37
N ALA A 27 5.82 5.10 -13.92
CA ALA A 27 5.23 4.00 -14.67
C ALA A 27 3.71 4.16 -14.89
N ALA A 28 2.99 4.81 -13.98
CA ALA A 28 1.54 5.02 -14.08
C ALA A 28 1.11 5.82 -15.31
N LYS A 29 1.96 6.75 -15.80
CA LYS A 29 1.70 7.49 -17.04
C LYS A 29 1.78 6.59 -18.27
N GLU A 30 2.66 5.60 -18.24
CA GLU A 30 2.90 4.70 -19.37
C GLU A 30 1.99 3.46 -19.37
N MET A 31 1.59 2.95 -18.20
CA MET A 31 0.78 1.73 -18.08
C MET A 31 -0.56 1.83 -18.84
N ARG A 32 -1.25 2.97 -18.78
CA ARG A 32 -2.54 3.15 -19.47
C ARG A 32 -2.41 3.03 -21.00
N ARG A 33 -1.28 3.45 -21.57
CA ARG A 33 -1.01 3.38 -23.01
C ARG A 33 -0.55 1.98 -23.42
N HIS A 34 0.34 1.37 -22.65
CA HIS A 34 0.98 0.10 -23.04
C HIS A 34 0.12 -1.13 -22.70
N ILE A 35 -0.59 -1.14 -21.57
CA ILE A 35 -1.45 -2.28 -21.20
C ILE A 35 -2.67 -2.34 -22.11
N GLY A 36 -3.32 -1.20 -22.39
CA GLY A 36 -4.44 -1.15 -23.34
C GLY A 36 -4.04 -1.66 -24.72
N ALA A 37 -2.97 -1.11 -25.29
CA ALA A 37 -2.48 -1.52 -26.61
C ALA A 37 -2.03 -3.00 -26.68
N ARG A 38 -1.39 -3.53 -25.62
CA ARG A 38 -0.97 -4.93 -25.58
C ARG A 38 -2.13 -5.88 -25.34
N LEU A 39 -3.15 -5.48 -24.58
CA LEU A 39 -4.34 -6.28 -24.34
C LEU A 39 -5.22 -6.33 -25.60
N GLU A 40 -5.38 -5.21 -26.32
CA GLU A 40 -6.02 -5.18 -27.64
C GLU A 40 -5.27 -6.08 -28.64
N ALA A 41 -3.95 -5.99 -28.70
CA ALA A 41 -3.13 -6.79 -29.60
C ALA A 41 -3.15 -8.29 -29.25
N ALA A 42 -3.20 -8.64 -27.96
CA ALA A 42 -3.33 -10.03 -27.50
C ALA A 42 -4.74 -10.59 -27.71
N ALA A 43 -5.78 -9.76 -27.57
CA ALA A 43 -7.16 -10.16 -27.85
C ALA A 43 -7.40 -10.45 -29.35
N GLN A 44 -6.64 -9.80 -30.24
CA GLN A 44 -6.73 -10.04 -31.69
C GLN A 44 -5.94 -11.25 -32.19
N ARG A 45 -5.16 -11.92 -31.33
CA ARG A 45 -4.41 -13.14 -31.69
C ARG A 45 -4.67 -14.23 -30.66
N PRO A 46 -5.59 -15.17 -30.91
CA PRO A 46 -5.90 -16.27 -29.99
C PRO A 46 -4.79 -17.31 -30.07
N ASP A 47 -3.61 -16.96 -29.57
CA ASP A 47 -2.46 -17.85 -29.53
C ASP A 47 -2.41 -18.53 -28.15
N LYS A 48 -2.32 -19.86 -28.12
CA LYS A 48 -2.35 -20.65 -26.87
C LYS A 48 -1.24 -20.23 -25.89
N GLY A 49 -0.13 -19.71 -26.41
CA GLY A 49 0.98 -19.17 -25.61
C GLY A 49 0.63 -17.90 -24.83
N ALA A 50 -0.23 -17.02 -25.37
CA ALA A 50 -0.65 -15.81 -24.66
C ALA A 50 -1.52 -16.14 -23.45
N TRP A 51 -2.42 -17.14 -23.57
CA TRP A 51 -3.24 -17.61 -22.46
C TRP A 51 -2.41 -18.23 -21.34
N ALA A 52 -1.45 -19.09 -21.69
CA ALA A 52 -0.54 -19.70 -20.72
C ALA A 52 0.33 -18.65 -19.98
N ALA A 53 0.81 -17.63 -20.69
CA ALA A 53 1.59 -16.55 -20.10
C ALA A 53 0.79 -15.72 -19.10
N VAL A 54 -0.45 -15.34 -19.45
CA VAL A 54 -1.35 -14.60 -18.53
C VAL A 54 -1.70 -15.45 -17.32
N PHE A 55 -2.05 -16.72 -17.52
CA PHE A 55 -2.34 -17.65 -16.42
C PHE A 55 -1.16 -17.74 -15.45
N LEU A 56 0.04 -17.99 -15.96
CA LEU A 56 1.24 -18.13 -15.13
C LEU A 56 1.59 -16.83 -14.41
N PHE A 57 1.47 -15.68 -15.09
CA PHE A 57 1.69 -14.37 -14.49
C PHE A 57 0.73 -14.12 -13.31
N VAL A 58 -0.57 -14.40 -13.49
CA VAL A 58 -1.57 -14.25 -12.43
C VAL A 58 -1.28 -15.19 -11.26
N VAL A 59 -0.97 -16.47 -11.52
CA VAL A 59 -0.62 -17.44 -10.47
C VAL A 59 0.59 -16.98 -9.65
N PHE A 60 1.66 -16.51 -10.30
CA PHE A 60 2.83 -16.02 -9.59
C PHE A 60 2.56 -14.75 -8.79
N MET A 61 1.85 -13.77 -9.37
CA MET A 61 1.45 -12.55 -8.66
C MET A 61 0.63 -12.88 -7.40
N VAL A 62 -0.43 -13.69 -7.54
CA VAL A 62 -1.30 -14.05 -6.40
C VAL A 62 -0.54 -14.84 -5.34
N THR A 63 0.29 -15.80 -5.76
CA THR A 63 1.07 -16.62 -4.82
C THR A 63 2.07 -15.75 -4.05
N ARG A 64 2.75 -14.81 -4.71
CA ARG A 64 3.70 -13.89 -4.07
C ARG A 64 3.03 -13.05 -2.98
N GLU A 65 1.98 -12.31 -3.34
CA GLU A 65 1.29 -11.43 -2.39
C GLU A 65 0.64 -12.24 -1.25
N GLY A 66 0.14 -13.44 -1.57
CA GLY A 66 -0.38 -14.39 -0.58
C GLY A 66 0.69 -14.89 0.40
N MET A 67 1.88 -15.24 -0.08
CA MET A 67 3.01 -15.67 0.76
C MET A 67 3.51 -14.54 1.66
N GLU A 68 3.63 -13.31 1.15
CA GLU A 68 4.02 -12.14 1.94
C GLU A 68 3.02 -11.91 3.10
N THR A 69 1.71 -11.97 2.81
CA THR A 69 0.65 -11.84 3.81
C THR A 69 0.68 -12.96 4.86
N ALA A 70 0.86 -14.21 4.41
CA ALA A 70 0.95 -15.37 5.30
C ALA A 70 2.17 -15.29 6.21
N PHE A 71 3.32 -14.86 5.68
CA PHE A 71 4.55 -14.71 6.43
C PHE A 71 4.43 -13.63 7.51
N ILE A 72 3.88 -12.46 7.19
CA ILE A 72 3.65 -11.37 8.15
C ILE A 72 2.69 -11.85 9.26
N THR A 73 1.58 -12.48 8.88
CA THR A 73 0.59 -12.99 9.84
C THR A 73 1.19 -14.05 10.77
N ALA A 74 1.98 -14.98 10.23
CA ALA A 74 2.67 -16.00 11.03
C ALA A 74 3.77 -15.41 11.93
N SER A 75 4.40 -14.32 11.52
CA SER A 75 5.35 -13.58 12.36
C SER A 75 4.64 -12.92 13.55
N LEU A 76 3.53 -12.22 13.30
CA LEU A 76 2.75 -11.53 14.33
C LEU A 76 2.07 -12.49 15.30
N PHE A 77 1.60 -13.64 14.82
CA PHE A 77 1.01 -14.70 15.65
C PHE A 77 1.99 -15.21 16.72
N ARG A 78 3.29 -15.21 16.42
CA ARG A 78 4.33 -15.62 17.39
C ARG A 78 4.63 -14.56 18.45
N GLN A 79 4.20 -13.31 18.24
CA GLN A 79 4.49 -12.18 19.14
C GLN A 79 3.32 -11.82 20.07
N THR A 80 2.09 -12.30 19.79
CA THR A 80 0.86 -11.83 20.45
C THR A 80 0.08 -12.95 21.13
N GLU A 81 -0.57 -12.66 22.27
CA GLU A 81 -1.52 -13.55 22.97
C GLU A 81 -2.68 -14.02 22.07
N THR A 82 -3.06 -15.30 22.21
CA THR A 82 -3.41 -16.16 21.07
C THR A 82 -4.87 -16.10 20.59
N VAL A 83 -5.83 -15.68 21.40
CA VAL A 83 -7.26 -15.76 21.03
C VAL A 83 -7.75 -14.50 20.31
N LEU A 84 -7.43 -13.31 20.82
CA LEU A 84 -7.86 -12.04 20.22
C LEU A 84 -7.24 -11.84 18.84
N PHE A 85 -5.98 -12.25 18.66
CA PHE A 85 -5.31 -12.19 17.36
C PHE A 85 -6.02 -13.03 16.29
N VAL A 86 -6.45 -14.25 16.63
CA VAL A 86 -7.15 -15.14 15.68
C VAL A 86 -8.48 -14.54 15.24
N TRP A 87 -9.25 -13.98 16.17
CA TRP A 87 -10.50 -13.29 15.83
C TRP A 87 -10.25 -12.04 14.98
N GLY A 88 -9.21 -11.26 15.30
CA GLY A 88 -8.80 -10.09 14.50
C GLY A 88 -8.37 -10.48 13.08
N ALA A 89 -7.56 -11.52 12.93
CA ALA A 89 -7.13 -12.04 11.64
C ALA A 89 -8.30 -12.58 10.82
N ALA A 90 -9.23 -13.32 11.44
CA ALA A 90 -10.44 -13.81 10.79
C ALA A 90 -11.36 -12.66 10.34
N ALA A 91 -11.56 -11.66 11.19
CA ALA A 91 -12.32 -10.46 10.84
C ALA A 91 -11.66 -9.69 9.68
N GLY A 92 -10.33 -9.55 9.71
CA GLY A 92 -9.56 -8.94 8.62
C GLY A 92 -9.70 -9.70 7.30
N LEU A 93 -9.69 -11.03 7.33
CA LEU A 93 -9.90 -11.86 6.16
C LEU A 93 -11.31 -11.67 5.58
N VAL A 94 -12.34 -11.63 6.43
CA VAL A 94 -13.73 -11.36 6.00
C VAL A 94 -13.84 -9.96 5.39
N ALA A 95 -13.20 -8.95 5.99
CA ALA A 95 -13.17 -7.60 5.46
C ALA A 95 -12.46 -7.54 4.10
N ALA A 96 -11.32 -8.23 3.94
CA ALA A 96 -10.61 -8.33 2.68
C ALA A 96 -11.45 -9.01 1.59
N ALA A 97 -12.17 -10.09 1.93
CA ALA A 97 -13.09 -10.75 1.00
C ALA A 97 -14.25 -9.84 0.58
N ALA A 98 -14.83 -9.08 1.52
CA ALA A 98 -15.89 -8.12 1.22
C ALA A 98 -15.38 -6.97 0.32
N LEU A 99 -14.17 -6.47 0.56
CA LEU A 99 -13.51 -5.48 -0.29
C LEU A 99 -13.24 -6.03 -1.70
N ALA A 100 -12.73 -7.25 -1.82
CA ALA A 100 -12.49 -7.90 -3.11
C ALA A 100 -13.79 -8.10 -3.90
N TRP A 101 -14.87 -8.53 -3.23
CA TRP A 101 -16.19 -8.65 -3.84
C TRP A 101 -16.73 -7.30 -4.34
N THR A 102 -16.62 -6.26 -3.50
CA THR A 102 -17.05 -4.90 -3.85
C THR A 102 -16.22 -4.36 -5.01
N TRP A 103 -14.90 -4.59 -5.02
CA TRP A 103 -14.01 -4.20 -6.09
C TRP A 103 -14.35 -4.89 -7.41
N SER A 104 -14.69 -6.18 -7.39
CA SER A 104 -15.12 -6.91 -8.59
C SER A 104 -16.38 -6.29 -9.22
N ARG A 105 -17.30 -5.76 -8.41
CA ARG A 105 -18.55 -5.16 -8.90
C ARG A 105 -18.42 -3.68 -9.28
N TYR A 106 -17.65 -2.90 -8.52
CA TYR A 106 -17.61 -1.44 -8.64
C TYR A 106 -16.25 -0.88 -9.12
N GLY A 107 -15.22 -1.72 -9.27
CA GLY A 107 -13.88 -1.31 -9.67
C GLY A 107 -13.83 -0.59 -11.03
N HIS A 108 -14.77 -0.90 -11.93
CA HIS A 108 -14.89 -0.22 -13.22
C HIS A 108 -15.25 1.28 -13.10
N ARG A 109 -15.76 1.72 -11.94
CA ARG A 109 -16.12 3.13 -11.67
C ARG A 109 -14.95 3.95 -11.14
N VAL A 110 -13.88 3.28 -10.69
CA VAL A 110 -12.73 3.91 -10.04
C VAL A 110 -11.78 4.46 -11.11
N ASP A 111 -11.36 5.72 -10.95
CA ASP A 111 -10.30 6.29 -11.77
C ASP A 111 -8.95 5.73 -11.31
N LEU A 112 -8.40 4.78 -12.08
CA LEU A 112 -7.11 4.15 -11.77
C LEU A 112 -5.99 5.18 -11.62
N GLY A 113 -5.99 6.25 -12.42
CA GLY A 113 -4.95 7.28 -12.35
C GLY A 113 -5.02 8.07 -11.04
N LEU A 114 -6.23 8.36 -10.57
CA LEU A 114 -6.43 9.00 -9.28
C LEU A 114 -6.13 8.03 -8.12
N PHE A 115 -6.53 6.77 -8.23
CA PHE A 115 -6.21 5.72 -7.24
C PHE A 115 -4.70 5.60 -7.02
N PHE A 116 -3.91 5.46 -8.09
CA PHE A 116 -2.46 5.36 -7.96
C PHE A 116 -1.85 6.62 -7.33
N ARG A 117 -2.31 7.82 -7.71
CA ARG A 117 -1.80 9.07 -7.12
C ARG A 117 -2.07 9.14 -5.62
N VAL A 118 -3.29 8.80 -5.21
CA VAL A 118 -3.70 8.81 -3.81
C VAL A 118 -2.90 7.79 -2.99
N THR A 119 -2.83 6.54 -3.46
CA THR A 119 -2.03 5.48 -2.81
C THR A 119 -0.54 5.83 -2.74
N SER A 120 0.03 6.45 -3.78
CA SER A 120 1.42 6.92 -3.77
C SER A 120 1.67 8.00 -2.70
N VAL A 121 0.75 8.95 -2.52
CA VAL A 121 0.88 9.96 -1.45
C VAL A 121 0.87 9.31 -0.08
N PHE A 122 -0.02 8.34 0.16
CA PHE A 122 -0.05 7.60 1.42
C PHE A 122 1.24 6.81 1.69
N LEU A 123 1.74 6.08 0.70
CA LEU A 123 3.00 5.34 0.84
C LEU A 123 4.19 6.27 1.09
N LEU A 124 4.16 7.51 0.55
CA LEU A 124 5.21 8.49 0.80
C LEU A 124 5.12 9.06 2.23
N LEU A 125 3.92 9.31 2.75
CA LEU A 125 3.72 9.66 4.16
C LEU A 125 4.19 8.54 5.09
N PHE A 126 3.91 7.28 4.75
CA PHE A 126 4.42 6.12 5.48
C PHE A 126 5.95 6.03 5.44
N ALA A 127 6.58 6.32 4.29
CA ALA A 127 8.03 6.38 4.20
C ALA A 127 8.63 7.47 5.11
N VAL A 128 7.98 8.64 5.22
CA VAL A 128 8.39 9.68 6.17
C VAL A 128 8.31 9.16 7.61
N GLN A 129 7.25 8.42 7.97
CA GLN A 129 7.14 7.80 9.29
C GLN A 129 8.29 6.82 9.58
N LEU A 130 8.67 6.00 8.60
CA LEU A 130 9.80 5.07 8.74
C LEU A 130 11.13 5.80 8.96
N ILE A 131 11.31 6.99 8.35
CA ILE A 131 12.49 7.82 8.57
C ILE A 131 12.50 8.37 10.00
N VAL A 132 11.36 8.87 10.50
CA VAL A 132 11.23 9.34 11.88
C VAL A 132 11.51 8.20 12.86
N TYR A 133 10.96 7.01 12.62
CA TYR A 133 11.21 5.83 13.44
C TYR A 133 12.68 5.38 13.41
N SER A 134 13.31 5.37 12.23
CA SER A 134 14.75 5.07 12.12
C SER A 134 15.60 6.06 12.92
N PHE A 135 15.25 7.34 12.89
CA PHE A 135 15.93 8.38 13.66
C PHE A 135 15.73 8.20 15.18
N HIS A 136 14.51 7.91 15.63
CA HIS A 136 14.22 7.61 17.04
C HIS A 136 15.11 6.47 17.55
N GLU A 137 15.17 5.37 16.81
CA GLU A 137 15.97 4.20 17.17
C GLU A 137 17.49 4.47 17.08
N ALA A 138 17.92 5.32 16.14
CA ALA A 138 19.31 5.75 16.03
C ALA A 138 19.78 6.54 17.25
N THR A 139 18.88 7.35 17.84
CA THR A 139 19.16 8.11 19.06
C THR A 139 19.24 7.20 20.29
N GLU A 140 18.39 6.19 20.42
CA GLU A 140 18.50 5.19 21.49
C GLU A 140 19.84 4.43 21.41
N ALA A 141 20.24 4.08 20.20
CA ALA A 141 21.49 3.38 19.93
C ALA A 141 22.76 4.25 20.11
N ASN A 142 22.61 5.54 20.43
CA ASN A 142 23.70 6.53 20.51
C ASN A 142 24.57 6.58 19.25
N LEU A 143 23.94 6.41 18.07
CA LEU A 143 24.65 6.37 16.79
C LEU A 143 24.98 7.75 16.23
N LEU A 144 24.27 8.79 16.67
CA LEU A 144 24.38 10.13 16.12
C LEU A 144 25.30 11.01 16.99
N PRO A 145 26.16 11.85 16.40
CA PRO A 145 27.01 12.79 17.13
C PRO A 145 26.21 14.04 17.57
N ILE A 146 25.06 13.82 18.22
CA ILE A 146 24.14 14.83 18.72
C ILE A 146 23.74 14.48 20.17
N ASP A 147 22.97 15.36 20.82
CA ASP A 147 22.38 15.05 22.12
C ASP A 147 21.28 13.97 21.97
N ASN A 148 21.72 12.71 21.99
CA ASN A 148 20.86 11.55 21.80
C ASN A 148 19.75 11.46 22.86
N ALA A 149 20.01 11.89 24.10
CA ALA A 149 19.02 11.86 25.18
C ALA A 149 17.89 12.86 24.91
N TYR A 150 18.24 14.09 24.50
CA TYR A 150 17.24 15.09 24.12
C TYR A 150 16.41 14.63 22.91
N TRP A 151 17.06 14.15 21.85
CA TRP A 151 16.38 13.79 20.61
C TRP A 151 15.55 12.50 20.74
N HIS A 152 15.94 11.55 21.57
CA HIS A 152 15.15 10.35 21.85
C HIS A 152 13.81 10.72 22.51
N ILE A 153 13.84 11.55 23.55
CA ILE A 153 12.62 12.03 24.23
C ILE A 153 11.79 12.91 23.29
N ALA A 154 12.42 13.79 22.51
CA ALA A 154 11.70 14.63 21.56
C ALA A 154 11.00 13.84 20.44
N THR A 155 11.47 12.63 20.15
CA THR A 155 10.93 11.76 19.08
C THR A 155 9.99 10.69 19.60
N GLU A 156 9.96 10.45 20.91
CA GLU A 156 9.04 9.53 21.61
C GLU A 156 7.56 9.74 21.22
N PRO A 157 7.02 10.98 21.12
CA PRO A 157 5.62 11.17 20.72
C PRO A 157 5.33 10.79 19.26
N TYR A 158 6.36 10.82 18.40
CA TYR A 158 6.27 10.55 16.97
C TYR A 158 6.64 9.11 16.60
N GLY A 159 7.12 8.33 17.56
CA GLY A 159 7.38 6.90 17.39
C GLY A 159 6.10 6.10 17.14
N PRO A 160 6.19 4.84 16.65
CA PRO A 160 5.03 3.98 16.41
C PRO A 160 4.14 3.75 17.64
N GLU A 161 4.75 3.76 18.83
CA GLU A 161 4.10 3.60 20.14
C GLU A 161 3.57 4.94 20.70
N GLY A 162 3.97 6.09 20.12
CA GLY A 162 3.59 7.42 20.58
C GLY A 162 2.18 7.83 20.15
N GLU A 163 1.61 8.84 20.82
CA GLU A 163 0.25 9.34 20.55
C GLU A 163 0.02 9.69 19.06
N TYR A 164 1.03 10.29 18.41
CA TYR A 164 0.94 10.67 17.00
C TYR A 164 1.17 9.49 16.05
N GLY A 165 1.95 8.48 16.46
CA GLY A 165 2.20 7.26 15.66
C GLY A 165 0.93 6.43 15.46
N ALA A 166 0.13 6.28 16.51
CA ALA A 166 -1.17 5.60 16.43
C ALA A 166 -2.14 6.34 15.50
N VAL A 167 -2.24 7.66 15.64
CA VAL A 167 -3.10 8.51 14.79
C VAL A 167 -2.67 8.43 13.32
N LEU A 168 -1.37 8.45 13.05
CA LEU A 168 -0.86 8.33 11.68
C LEU A 168 -1.15 6.95 11.09
N THR A 169 -1.02 5.89 11.88
CA THR A 169 -1.35 4.52 11.46
C THR A 169 -2.83 4.39 11.10
N TYR A 170 -3.73 4.93 11.93
CA TYR A 170 -5.16 4.96 11.63
C TYR A 170 -5.46 5.83 10.40
N ALA A 171 -4.81 6.99 10.26
CA ALA A 171 -4.96 7.86 9.11
C ALA A 171 -4.54 7.17 7.79
N LEU A 172 -3.47 6.38 7.82
CA LEU A 172 -2.97 5.64 6.66
C LEU A 172 -4.00 4.63 6.13
N VAL A 173 -4.85 4.08 6.99
CA VAL A 173 -5.89 3.10 6.59
C VAL A 173 -7.21 3.80 6.29
N LEU A 174 -7.65 4.70 7.17
CA LEU A 174 -8.98 5.30 7.10
C LEU A 174 -9.11 6.28 5.94
N ILE A 175 -8.10 7.11 5.67
CA ILE A 175 -8.22 8.13 4.62
C ILE A 175 -8.35 7.48 3.22
N PRO A 176 -7.54 6.48 2.81
CA PRO A 176 -7.76 5.80 1.53
C PRO A 176 -9.08 5.03 1.49
N ALA A 177 -9.49 4.39 2.59
CA ALA A 177 -10.76 3.67 2.66
C ALA A 177 -11.97 4.62 2.49
N ILE A 178 -11.95 5.76 3.16
CA ILE A 178 -12.95 6.81 3.05
C ILE A 178 -12.96 7.38 1.63
N TRP A 179 -11.79 7.64 1.05
CA TRP A 179 -11.68 8.13 -0.33
C TRP A 179 -12.27 7.13 -1.34
N LEU A 180 -12.00 5.83 -1.18
CA LEU A 180 -12.60 4.77 -1.99
C LEU A 180 -14.12 4.76 -1.83
N ALA A 181 -14.64 4.83 -0.60
CA ALA A 181 -16.07 4.87 -0.33
C ALA A 181 -16.74 6.10 -0.99
N PHE A 182 -16.17 7.30 -0.86
CA PHE A 182 -16.69 8.51 -1.50
C PHE A 182 -16.64 8.43 -3.02
N SER A 183 -15.57 7.88 -3.59
CA SER A 183 -15.44 7.72 -5.05
C SER A 183 -16.46 6.73 -5.62
N ALA A 184 -16.82 5.69 -4.87
CA ALA A 184 -17.86 4.73 -5.24
C ALA A 184 -19.29 5.30 -5.13
N LEU A 185 -19.52 6.20 -4.17
CA LEU A 185 -20.83 6.79 -3.89
C LEU A 185 -21.18 7.98 -4.79
N LYS A 186 -20.20 8.65 -5.42
CA LYS A 186 -20.47 9.80 -6.30
C LYS A 186 -21.20 9.34 -7.57
N PRO A 187 -22.48 9.71 -7.78
CA PRO A 187 -23.13 9.49 -9.07
C PRO A 187 -22.41 10.39 -10.08
N ARG A 188 -21.84 9.81 -11.14
CA ARG A 188 -21.41 10.61 -12.28
C ARG A 188 -22.65 11.16 -12.95
N PHE A 189 -23.01 12.40 -12.63
CA PHE A 189 -23.88 13.20 -13.48
C PHE A 189 -23.27 13.19 -14.88
N ALA A 190 -24.05 12.66 -15.83
CA ALA A 190 -23.64 12.40 -17.19
C ALA A 190 -23.01 13.65 -17.83
N ARG A 191 -21.83 13.50 -18.45
CA ARG A 191 -21.46 14.39 -19.54
C ARG A 191 -22.36 14.01 -20.71
N ALA A 192 -23.39 14.81 -20.96
CA ALA A 192 -24.18 14.71 -22.17
C ALA A 192 -23.25 14.86 -23.38
N PRO A 193 -23.40 14.04 -24.43
CA PRO A 193 -22.72 14.29 -25.68
C PRO A 193 -23.29 15.58 -26.27
N SER A 194 -22.46 16.60 -26.44
CA SER A 194 -22.78 17.71 -27.33
C SER A 194 -22.72 17.18 -28.75
N GLY A 195 -23.82 16.58 -29.21
CA GLY A 195 -24.11 16.47 -30.61
C GLY A 195 -24.21 17.88 -31.19
N ARG A 196 -23.29 18.23 -32.07
CA ARG A 196 -23.55 19.18 -33.16
C ARG A 196 -22.97 18.59 -34.43
N THR A 197 -23.83 17.84 -35.10
CA THR A 197 -23.89 17.82 -36.56
C THR A 197 -24.44 19.16 -37.02
N ALA A 198 -23.66 19.87 -37.84
CA ALA A 198 -24.08 20.58 -39.05
C ALA A 198 -22.81 21.13 -39.71
#